data_AF-Q6UB76-F1
#
_entry.id   AF-Q6UB76-F1
#
_cell.length_a   1.000
_cell.length_b   1.000
_cell.length_c   1.000
_cell.angle_alpha   90.00
_cell.angle_beta   90.00
_cell.angle_gamma   90.00
#
_symmetry.space_group_name_H-M   'P 1'
#
loop_
_entity.id
_entity.type
_entity.pdbx_description
1 polymer ?
#
loop_
_entity_poly.entity_id
_entity_poly.type
_entity_poly.pdbx_seq_one_letter_code
_entity_poly.pdbx_strand_id
1 'polypeptide(L)'
;RRRQPPSELSPMASAAIAASPCAPRLLRTALLLLLLVSAGRRTAGAPVGGELRCQCLQTVQGIHLKNIQNLKVTPPGPHCDQTEVLATL
;
A
#
# COMPACT_ATOMS: atom_id res chain seq x y z
N ARG A 1 -57.85 28.78 -33.54
CA ARG A 1 -56.57 28.65 -34.25
C ARG A 1 -55.58 27.87 -33.36
N ARG A 2 -55.69 26.53 -33.30
CA ARG A 2 -54.66 25.67 -32.69
C ARG A 2 -53.69 25.26 -33.79
N ARG A 3 -52.39 25.48 -33.61
CA ARG A 3 -51.35 24.75 -34.36
C ARG A 3 -50.42 24.10 -33.34
N GLN A 4 -50.34 22.79 -33.45
CA GLN A 4 -49.54 21.86 -32.66
C GLN A 4 -48.06 21.91 -33.12
N PRO A 5 -47.09 21.44 -32.30
CA PRO A 5 -45.66 21.53 -32.57
C PRO A 5 -45.17 20.34 -33.42
N PRO A 6 -43.93 20.37 -33.93
CA PRO A 6 -43.24 19.16 -34.31
C PRO A 6 -42.20 18.78 -33.24
N SER A 7 -42.21 17.49 -32.91
CA SER A 7 -41.21 16.76 -32.14
C SER A 7 -39.96 16.45 -32.99
N GLU A 8 -38.88 16.03 -32.30
CA GLU A 8 -37.83 15.12 -32.79
C GLU A 8 -36.79 15.70 -33.77
N LEU A 9 -35.58 15.99 -33.27
CA LEU A 9 -34.37 15.14 -33.42
C LEU A 9 -33.11 15.93 -32.99
N SER A 10 -32.46 15.50 -31.90
CA SER A 10 -31.00 15.60 -31.78
C SER A 10 -30.36 14.75 -32.89
N PRO A 11 -29.09 14.93 -33.36
CA PRO A 11 -27.92 14.91 -32.48
C PRO A 11 -26.68 15.69 -33.00
N MET A 12 -25.55 15.49 -32.31
CA MET A 12 -24.18 15.69 -32.81
C MET A 12 -23.62 17.12 -32.79
N ALA A 13 -23.44 17.65 -31.59
CA ALA A 13 -22.18 18.36 -31.33
C ALA A 13 -21.06 17.29 -31.25
N SER A 14 -20.57 16.86 -32.41
CA SER A 14 -19.32 16.11 -32.50
C SER A 14 -18.23 16.96 -31.88
N ALA A 15 -17.84 16.63 -30.65
CA ALA A 15 -16.61 17.11 -30.07
C ALA A 15 -15.49 16.54 -30.95
N ALA A 16 -15.02 17.35 -31.90
CA ALA A 16 -13.81 17.08 -32.62
C ALA A 16 -12.68 17.03 -31.60
N ILE A 17 -12.34 15.82 -31.16
CA ILE A 17 -11.10 15.56 -30.43
C ILE A 17 -10.01 15.84 -31.44
N ALA A 18 -9.53 17.08 -31.44
CA ALA A 18 -8.28 17.42 -32.08
C ALA A 18 -7.23 16.53 -31.44
N ALA A 19 -6.85 15.46 -32.14
CA ALA A 19 -5.75 14.59 -31.79
C ALA A 19 -4.47 15.41 -31.92
N SER A 20 -4.18 16.20 -30.88
CA SER A 20 -2.91 16.88 -30.73
C SER A 20 -1.82 15.81 -30.67
N PRO A 21 -0.79 15.85 -31.53
CA PRO A 21 0.28 14.85 -31.56
C PRO A 21 1.09 14.80 -30.25
N CYS A 22 0.88 15.75 -29.33
CA CYS A 22 1.43 15.73 -27.98
C CYS A 22 0.61 14.88 -26.98
N ALA A 23 -0.68 14.68 -27.22
CA ALA A 23 -1.56 13.91 -26.34
C ALA A 23 -1.07 12.47 -26.06
N PRO A 24 -0.60 11.68 -27.05
CA PRO A 24 -0.14 10.32 -26.77
C PRO A 24 1.16 10.29 -25.95
N ARG A 25 2.05 11.29 -26.13
CA ARG A 25 3.29 11.39 -25.33
C ARG A 25 3.00 11.77 -23.89
N LEU A 26 2.11 12.75 -23.68
CA LEU A 26 1.68 13.17 -22.34
C LEU A 26 0.89 12.08 -21.61
N LEU A 27 0.07 11.32 -22.34
CA LEU A 27 -0.68 10.20 -21.75
C LEU A 27 0.25 9.06 -21.34
N ARG A 28 1.27 8.77 -22.15
CA ARG A 28 2.29 7.76 -21.82
C ARG A 28 3.12 8.18 -20.60
N THR A 29 3.54 9.45 -20.51
CA THR A 29 4.29 9.93 -19.34
C THR A 29 3.42 9.93 -18.10
N ALA A 30 2.15 10.35 -18.18
CA ALA A 30 1.22 10.29 -17.07
C ALA A 30 0.98 8.84 -16.58
N LEU A 31 0.82 7.89 -17.51
CA LEU A 31 0.66 6.47 -17.17
C LEU A 31 1.93 5.90 -16.50
N LEU A 32 3.12 6.23 -17.03
CA LEU A 32 4.39 5.83 -16.42
C LEU A 32 4.54 6.42 -15.00
N LEU A 33 4.21 7.70 -14.82
CA LEU A 33 4.26 8.36 -13.50
C LEU A 33 3.32 7.68 -12.51
N LEU A 34 2.09 7.34 -12.93
CA LEU A 34 1.11 6.63 -12.10
C LEU A 34 1.61 5.22 -11.72
N LEU A 35 2.23 4.51 -12.66
CA LEU A 35 2.84 3.19 -12.41
C LEU A 35 4.00 3.28 -11.41
N LEU A 36 4.86 4.29 -11.56
CA LEU A 36 5.98 4.55 -10.65
C LEU A 36 5.50 4.90 -9.24
N VAL A 37 4.48 5.77 -9.11
CA VAL A 37 3.90 6.12 -7.81
C VAL A 37 3.24 4.91 -7.17
N SER A 38 2.45 4.12 -7.92
CA SER A 38 1.80 2.93 -7.38
C SER A 38 2.80 1.84 -6.98
N ALA A 39 3.89 1.64 -7.74
CA ALA A 39 4.98 0.74 -7.38
C ALA A 39 5.75 1.26 -6.15
N GLY A 40 6.07 2.55 -6.08
CA GLY A 40 6.75 3.18 -4.95
C GLY A 40 5.92 3.19 -3.66
N ARG A 41 4.59 3.25 -3.78
CA ARG A 41 3.66 3.09 -2.65
C ARG A 41 3.65 1.66 -2.11
N ARG A 42 3.90 0.66 -2.95
CA ARG A 42 4.04 -0.75 -2.53
C ARG A 42 5.38 -1.03 -1.86
N THR A 43 6.42 -0.23 -2.14
CA THR A 43 7.74 -0.37 -1.48
C THR A 43 7.83 0.33 -0.13
N ALA A 44 6.84 1.14 0.26
CA ALA A 44 6.85 1.86 1.55
C ALA A 44 6.13 1.11 2.69
N GLY A 45 5.67 -0.13 2.46
CA GLY A 45 4.86 -0.86 3.44
C GLY A 45 5.01 -2.38 3.41
N ALA A 46 6.04 -2.91 2.76
CA ALA A 46 6.39 -4.31 2.86
C ALA A 46 7.78 -4.40 3.51
N PRO A 47 7.90 -4.85 4.77
CA PRO A 47 9.19 -5.17 5.32
C PRO A 47 9.77 -6.28 4.46
N VAL A 48 10.80 -5.95 3.68
CA VAL A 48 11.53 -6.89 2.85
C VAL A 48 12.23 -7.86 3.80
N GLY A 49 11.69 -9.07 3.91
CA GLY A 49 12.43 -10.26 4.35
C GLY A 49 12.95 -10.22 5.78
N GLY A 50 12.06 -10.07 6.76
CA GLY A 50 12.22 -10.81 8.00
C GLY A 50 11.31 -12.03 7.87
N GLU A 51 11.87 -13.24 7.89
CA GLU A 51 11.06 -14.45 8.01
C GLU A 51 10.04 -14.29 9.16
N LEU A 52 8.83 -14.85 9.03
CA LEU A 52 7.69 -14.78 9.96
C LEU A 52 7.97 -15.40 11.34
N ARG A 53 9.09 -15.04 11.97
CA ARG A 53 9.69 -15.71 13.11
C ARG A 53 9.80 -14.71 14.23
N CYS A 54 9.27 -15.10 15.39
CA CYS A 54 9.51 -14.45 16.66
C CYS A 54 11.04 -14.30 16.89
N GLN A 55 11.48 -13.20 17.52
CA GLN A 55 12.90 -13.00 17.87
C GLN A 55 13.45 -14.16 18.72
N CYS A 56 12.61 -14.77 19.55
CA CYS A 56 12.94 -15.92 20.38
C CYS A 56 12.60 -17.23 19.68
N LEU A 57 13.61 -17.95 19.17
CA LEU A 57 13.45 -19.32 18.65
C LEU A 57 13.56 -20.39 19.75
N GLN A 58 14.25 -20.06 20.83
CA GLN A 58 14.41 -20.93 22.00
C GLN A 58 14.27 -20.11 23.27
N THR A 59 13.59 -20.70 24.26
CA THR A 59 13.41 -20.11 25.58
C THR A 59 14.18 -20.93 26.61
N VAL A 60 14.81 -20.22 27.54
CA VAL A 60 15.53 -20.83 28.66
C VAL A 60 14.74 -20.60 29.94
N GLN A 61 14.56 -21.65 30.74
CA GLN A 61 13.87 -21.59 32.03
C GLN A 61 14.89 -21.70 33.17
N GLY A 62 14.61 -21.05 34.30
CA GLY A 62 15.43 -21.19 35.51
C GLY A 62 16.57 -20.18 35.67
N ILE A 63 16.48 -19.00 35.06
CA ILE A 63 17.45 -17.92 35.27
C ILE A 63 17.17 -17.23 36.62
N HIS A 64 18.20 -17.09 37.45
CA HIS A 64 18.13 -16.27 38.66
C HIS A 64 18.03 -14.78 38.31
N LEU A 65 17.02 -14.08 38.85
CA LEU A 65 16.78 -12.64 38.65
C LEU A 65 18.01 -11.76 38.96
N LYS A 66 18.88 -12.19 39.88
CA LYS A 66 20.13 -11.48 40.24
C LYS A 66 21.14 -11.38 39.08
N ASN A 67 21.07 -12.28 38.12
CA ASN A 67 21.99 -12.31 36.99
C ASN A 67 21.42 -11.58 35.77
N ILE A 68 20.23 -10.99 35.85
CA ILE A 68 19.61 -10.31 34.71
C ILE A 68 19.97 -8.83 34.75
N GLN A 69 20.77 -8.38 33.80
CA GLN A 69 21.12 -6.97 33.62
C GLN A 69 19.99 -6.18 32.99
N ASN A 70 19.29 -6.75 32.01
CA ASN A 70 18.22 -6.06 31.29
C ASN A 70 17.09 -7.00 30.86
N LEU A 71 15.86 -6.50 30.86
CA LEU A 71 14.68 -7.20 30.35
C LEU A 71 13.99 -6.36 29.29
N LYS A 72 13.78 -6.94 28.12
CA LYS A 72 12.97 -6.37 27.06
C LYS A 72 11.74 -7.24 26.85
N VAL A 73 10.57 -6.64 27.07
CA VAL A 73 9.28 -7.28 26.81
C VAL A 73 8.73 -6.70 25.50
N THR A 74 8.47 -7.57 24.54
CA THR A 74 7.90 -7.19 23.24
C THR A 74 6.47 -7.74 23.17
N PRO A 75 5.45 -6.89 23.01
CA PRO A 75 4.08 -7.35 22.88
C PRO A 75 3.86 -8.07 21.54
N PRO A 76 2.76 -8.85 21.41
CA PRO A 76 2.37 -9.45 20.16
C PRO A 76 2.26 -8.43 19.02
N GLY A 77 2.72 -8.82 17.84
CA GLY A 77 2.70 -8.02 16.62
C GLY A 77 2.17 -8.78 15.40
N PRO A 78 2.03 -8.10 14.25
CA PRO A 78 1.49 -8.69 13.02
C PRO A 78 2.32 -9.85 12.44
N HIS A 79 3.53 -10.06 12.96
CA HIS A 79 4.46 -11.11 12.53
C HIS A 79 4.80 -12.14 13.61
N CYS A 80 4.32 -11.95 14.85
CA CYS A 80 4.45 -12.89 15.97
C CYS A 80 3.33 -12.61 16.97
N ASP A 81 2.42 -13.55 17.18
CA ASP A 81 1.25 -13.43 18.06
C ASP A 81 1.57 -13.66 19.55
N GLN A 82 2.80 -14.06 19.85
CA GLN A 82 3.28 -14.35 21.20
C GLN A 82 3.97 -13.13 21.81
N THR A 83 3.84 -12.98 23.14
CA THR A 83 4.62 -11.99 23.90
C THR A 83 6.04 -12.52 24.10
N GLU A 84 7.04 -11.75 23.70
CA GLU A 84 8.45 -12.14 23.82
C GLU A 84 9.10 -11.45 25.01
N VAL A 85 9.85 -12.21 25.80
CA VAL A 85 10.67 -11.69 26.91
C VAL A 85 12.12 -12.03 26.63
N LEU A 86 12.92 -11.00 26.35
CA LEU A 86 14.36 -11.12 26.14
C LEU A 86 15.10 -10.64 27.38
N ALA A 87 15.85 -11.54 28.00
CA ALA A 87 16.73 -11.24 29.13
C ALA A 87 18.18 -11.13 28.66
N THR A 88 18.83 -10.03 29.03
CA THR A 88 20.28 -9.87 28.94
C THR A 88 20.85 -10.15 30.31
N LEU A 89 21.77 -11.12 30.39
CA LEU A 89 22.47 -11.49 31.61
C LEU A 89 23.74 -10.66 31.79
#